data_AF-A0A955BGB6-F1
#
_entry.id   AF-A0A955BGB6-F1
#
_cell.length_a   1.000
_cell.length_b   1.000
_cell.length_c   1.000
_cell.angle_alpha   90.00
_cell.angle_beta   90.00
_cell.angle_gamma   90.00
#
_symmetry.space_group_name_H-M   'P 1'
#
loop_
_entity.id
_entity.type
_entity.pdbx_description
1 polymer ?
#
loop_
_entity_poly.entity_id
_entity_poly.type
_entity_poly.pdbx_seq_one_letter_code
_entity_poly.pdbx_strand_id
1 'polypeptide(L)'
;MLHHATRRDFLRNIGVGAATLPFVLNLPSLGWANTQARKKRMVVMFSPNGVVPSQFWPDEDGESFALKDSLKPLEPFRDRTMVLHGVCDKVRGDGDNHMRGMGCLLTGVELFPGNIQGGSHTPAGWASGLSIDQEIKNFLQADPATRT
;
A
#
# COMPACT_ATOMS: atom_id res chain seq x y z
N MET A 1 27.64 -5.18 -12.87
CA MET A 1 26.80 -5.40 -11.67
C MET A 1 27.48 -4.72 -10.50
N LEU A 2 26.90 -3.64 -9.97
CA LEU A 2 27.44 -3.00 -8.76
C LEU A 2 27.00 -3.84 -7.56
N HIS A 3 27.94 -4.53 -6.93
CA HIS A 3 27.70 -5.27 -5.70
C HIS A 3 27.48 -4.25 -4.58
N HIS A 4 26.24 -4.08 -4.13
CA HIS A 4 25.96 -3.28 -2.95
C HIS A 4 26.48 -4.03 -1.72
N ALA A 5 27.70 -3.73 -1.28
CA ALA A 5 28.22 -4.23 -0.01
C ALA A 5 27.30 -3.74 1.11
N THR A 6 26.61 -4.65 1.79
CA THR A 6 25.75 -4.27 2.91
C THR A 6 26.61 -3.99 4.14
N ARG A 7 26.09 -3.19 5.09
CA ARG A 7 26.75 -2.93 6.38
C ARG A 7 27.16 -4.24 7.09
N ARG A 8 26.36 -5.30 6.93
CA ARG A 8 26.63 -6.62 7.49
C ARG A 8 27.86 -7.27 6.82
N ASP A 9 28.00 -7.14 5.51
CA ASP A 9 29.14 -7.67 4.76
C ASP A 9 30.43 -6.92 5.12
N PHE A 10 30.35 -5.58 5.24
CA PHE A 10 31.48 -4.76 5.66
C PHE A 10 31.98 -5.10 7.08
N LEU A 11 31.08 -5.17 8.06
CA LEU A 11 31.44 -5.49 9.45
C LEU A 11 31.95 -6.93 9.61
N ARG A 12 31.41 -7.87 8.83
CA ARG A 12 31.89 -9.26 8.78
C ARG A 12 33.31 -9.33 8.20
N ASN A 13 33.61 -8.54 7.18
CA ASN A 13 34.88 -8.61 6.46
C ASN A 13 36.03 -7.87 7.16
N ILE A 14 35.76 -6.84 7.97
CA ILE A 14 36.83 -6.12 8.70
C ILE A 14 37.32 -6.90 9.94
N GLY A 15 36.63 -7.96 10.36
CA GLY A 15 37.07 -8.73 11.54
C GLY A 15 37.10 -7.89 12.81
N VAL A 16 36.19 -6.90 12.91
CA VAL A 16 36.00 -6.03 14.08
C VAL A 16 35.54 -6.91 15.24
N GLY A 17 36.48 -7.42 16.04
CA GLY A 17 36.16 -8.05 17.31
C GLY A 17 35.43 -7.07 18.24
N ALA A 18 34.66 -7.58 19.20
CA ALA A 18 33.87 -6.74 20.12
C ALA A 18 34.68 -5.60 20.79
N ALA A 19 36.00 -5.78 20.93
CA ALA A 19 36.93 -4.79 21.48
C ALA A 19 37.07 -3.49 20.66
N THR A 20 36.84 -3.51 19.34
CA THR A 20 36.97 -2.30 18.49
C THR A 20 35.63 -1.60 18.24
N LEU A 21 34.52 -2.19 18.67
CA LEU A 21 33.16 -1.66 18.54
C LEU A 21 32.99 -0.24 19.12
N PRO A 22 33.55 0.13 20.29
CA PRO A 22 33.38 1.48 20.85
C PRO A 22 34.02 2.55 19.98
N PHE A 23 35.17 2.25 19.34
CA PHE A 23 35.90 3.20 18.50
C PHE A 23 35.24 3.36 17.12
N VAL A 24 34.68 2.28 16.58
CA VAL A 24 33.93 2.30 15.32
C VAL A 24 32.60 3.04 15.48
N LEU A 25 31.86 2.80 16.56
CA LEU A 25 30.58 3.47 16.81
C LEU A 25 30.71 4.98 17.08
N ASN A 26 31.90 5.46 17.46
CA ASN A 26 32.15 6.87 17.75
C ASN A 26 32.67 7.66 16.52
N LEU A 27 32.77 7.02 15.35
CA LEU A 27 33.11 7.72 14.11
C LEU A 27 31.90 8.51 13.60
N PRO A 28 32.02 9.84 13.40
CA PRO A 28 30.92 10.68 12.91
C PRO A 28 30.32 10.17 11.60
N SER A 29 31.14 9.55 10.74
CA SER A 29 30.75 8.99 9.43
C SER A 29 29.82 7.78 9.51
N LEU A 30 29.76 7.07 10.64
CA LEU A 30 28.84 5.95 10.86
C LEU A 30 27.47 6.39 11.39
N GLY A 31 27.32 7.66 11.82
CA GLY A 31 26.05 8.27 12.19
C GLY A 31 25.19 8.72 11.00
N TRP A 32 25.72 8.66 9.76
CA TRP A 32 25.07 9.19 8.55
C TRP A 32 24.21 8.16 7.82
N ALA A 33 23.93 7.00 8.43
CA ALA A 33 23.09 5.96 7.86
C ALA A 33 21.63 6.38 7.64
N ASN A 34 21.24 7.59 8.09
CA ASN A 34 19.88 8.11 8.01
C ASN A 34 19.69 9.24 7.00
N THR A 35 20.67 9.49 6.12
CA THR A 35 20.57 10.51 5.06
C THR A 35 19.84 10.03 3.80
N GLN A 36 19.59 8.71 3.67
CA GLN A 36 18.80 8.19 2.57
C GLN A 36 17.30 8.43 2.81
N ALA A 37 16.62 8.91 1.77
CA ALA A 37 15.18 9.08 1.79
C ALA A 37 14.49 7.77 2.20
N ARG A 38 13.60 7.85 3.20
CA ARG A 38 12.91 6.66 3.71
C ARG A 38 12.07 6.03 2.60
N LYS A 39 12.18 4.70 2.45
CA LYS A 39 11.35 3.91 1.53
C LYS A 39 9.86 4.17 1.81
N LYS A 40 9.13 4.69 0.82
CA LYS A 40 7.68 4.89 0.90
C LYS A 40 6.98 3.55 0.65
N ARG A 41 5.89 3.30 1.39
CA ARG A 41 5.06 2.09 1.25
C ARG A 41 3.61 2.51 1.15
N MET A 42 2.89 1.90 0.21
CA MET A 42 1.44 2.01 0.10
C MET A 42 0.83 0.66 0.47
N VAL A 43 -0.23 0.69 1.26
CA VAL A 43 -1.03 -0.49 1.60
C VAL A 43 -2.46 -0.14 1.25
N VAL A 44 -3.10 -1.01 0.47
CA VAL A 44 -4.53 -0.93 0.19
C VAL A 44 -5.21 -2.13 0.81
N MET A 45 -6.29 -1.89 1.56
CA MET A 45 -7.08 -2.93 2.20
C MET A 45 -8.48 -2.92 1.59
N PHE A 46 -8.98 -4.09 1.26
CA PHE A 46 -10.32 -4.28 0.71
C PHE A 46 -11.08 -5.28 1.57
N SER A 47 -12.29 -4.91 2.00
CA SER A 47 -13.21 -5.80 2.71
C SER A 47 -14.36 -6.16 1.79
N PRO A 48 -14.45 -7.41 1.29
CA PRO A 48 -15.59 -7.84 0.50
C PRO A 48 -16.86 -7.91 1.36
N ASN A 49 -18.02 -8.01 0.70
CA ASN A 49 -19.34 -8.25 1.33
C ASN A 49 -19.91 -7.10 2.19
N GLY A 50 -19.24 -5.95 2.22
CA GLY A 50 -19.72 -4.75 2.90
C GLY A 50 -19.31 -4.66 4.37
N VAL A 51 -19.98 -3.75 5.08
CA VAL A 51 -19.74 -3.39 6.48
C VAL A 51 -21.07 -3.23 7.20
N VAL A 52 -21.08 -3.22 8.54
CA VAL A 52 -22.27 -2.83 9.31
C VAL A 52 -22.38 -1.29 9.25
N PRO A 53 -23.32 -0.69 8.47
CA PRO A 53 -23.21 0.72 8.10
C PRO A 53 -23.31 1.66 9.31
N SER A 54 -24.18 1.34 10.27
CA SER A 54 -24.35 2.10 11.51
C SER A 54 -23.12 2.09 12.42
N GLN A 55 -22.17 1.16 12.21
CA GLN A 55 -20.93 0.99 12.99
C GLN A 55 -19.68 1.36 12.20
N PHE A 56 -19.82 1.82 10.95
CA PHE A 56 -18.70 2.15 10.06
C PHE A 56 -18.69 3.62 9.65
N TRP A 57 -19.81 4.12 9.12
CA TRP A 57 -19.87 5.49 8.59
C TRP A 57 -20.08 6.51 9.71
N PRO A 58 -19.24 7.56 9.80
CA PRO A 58 -19.48 8.68 10.71
C PRO A 58 -20.84 9.34 10.48
N ASP A 59 -21.39 9.95 11.53
CA ASP A 59 -22.70 10.61 11.47
C ASP A 59 -22.59 12.06 11.00
N GLU A 60 -21.47 12.73 11.28
CA GLU A 60 -21.18 14.11 10.88
C GLU A 60 -20.13 14.20 9.76
N ASP A 61 -20.29 15.20 8.90
CA ASP A 61 -19.27 15.62 7.94
C ASP A 61 -18.28 16.62 8.56
N GLY A 62 -17.14 16.82 7.88
CA GLY A 62 -16.12 17.81 8.26
C GLY A 62 -15.00 17.23 9.13
N GLU A 63 -14.26 18.08 9.82
CA GLU A 63 -13.06 17.66 10.58
C GLU A 63 -13.39 17.09 11.97
N SER A 64 -14.61 17.30 12.46
CA SER A 64 -15.03 17.00 13.83
C SER A 64 -15.89 15.73 13.96
N PHE A 65 -15.73 14.76 13.06
CA PHE A 65 -16.48 13.49 13.09
C PHE A 65 -15.94 12.51 14.15
N ALA A 66 -16.81 11.64 14.68
CA ALA A 66 -16.39 10.52 15.54
C ALA A 66 -16.13 9.25 14.72
N LEU A 67 -15.02 8.55 14.98
CA LEU A 67 -14.79 7.21 14.43
C LEU A 67 -15.68 6.20 15.15
N LYS A 68 -16.45 5.43 14.37
CA LYS A 68 -17.33 4.38 14.89
C LYS A 68 -16.57 3.10 15.23
N ASP A 69 -17.24 2.12 15.85
CA ASP A 69 -16.64 0.89 16.36
C ASP A 69 -15.75 0.15 15.35
N SER A 70 -16.17 0.10 14.08
CA SER A 70 -15.39 -0.56 13.01
C SER A 70 -14.09 0.17 12.66
N LEU A 71 -14.00 1.46 12.98
CA LEU A 71 -12.86 2.33 12.68
C LEU A 71 -12.08 2.77 13.93
N LYS A 72 -12.50 2.36 15.14
CA LYS A 72 -11.79 2.63 16.42
C LYS A 72 -10.28 2.35 16.38
N PRO A 73 -9.77 1.31 15.69
CA PRO A 73 -8.32 1.10 15.59
C PRO A 73 -7.55 2.25 14.91
N LEU A 74 -8.23 3.14 14.19
CA LEU A 74 -7.65 4.31 13.53
C LEU A 74 -7.60 5.56 14.41
N GLU A 75 -8.14 5.53 15.63
CA GLU A 75 -8.16 6.68 16.55
C GLU A 75 -6.78 7.33 16.76
N PRO A 76 -5.67 6.57 16.91
CA PRO A 76 -4.33 7.16 17.03
C PRO A 76 -3.85 7.93 15.78
N PHE A 77 -4.59 7.84 14.67
CA PHE A 77 -4.33 8.47 13.39
C PHE A 77 -5.52 9.30 12.89
N ARG A 78 -6.43 9.72 13.79
CA ARG A 78 -7.67 10.44 13.43
C ARG A 78 -7.38 11.69 12.58
N ASP A 79 -6.38 12.48 12.97
CA ASP A 79 -5.92 13.68 12.28
C ASP A 79 -5.33 13.40 10.88
N ARG A 80 -5.06 12.13 10.56
CA ARG A 80 -4.51 11.64 9.30
C ARG A 80 -5.46 10.70 8.57
N THR A 81 -6.73 10.63 9.00
CA THR A 81 -7.74 9.74 8.45
C THR A 81 -8.82 10.56 7.74
N MET A 82 -9.07 10.22 6.47
CA MET A 82 -10.21 10.73 5.71
C MET A 82 -11.18 9.58 5.49
N VAL A 83 -12.45 9.78 5.84
CA VAL A 83 -13.53 8.85 5.51
C VAL A 83 -14.31 9.43 4.34
N LEU A 84 -14.37 8.68 3.24
CA LEU A 84 -15.06 9.11 2.02
C LEU A 84 -16.27 8.20 1.78
N HIS A 85 -17.46 8.80 1.76
CA HIS A 85 -18.71 8.11 1.51
C HIS A 85 -19.36 8.62 0.21
N GLY A 86 -20.06 7.75 -0.51
CA GLY A 86 -20.73 8.11 -1.77
C GLY A 86 -19.91 7.94 -3.06
N VAL A 87 -18.69 7.39 -2.97
CA VAL A 87 -17.91 6.99 -4.15
C VAL A 87 -18.17 5.52 -4.46
N CYS A 88 -18.47 5.21 -5.72
CA CYS A 88 -18.75 3.85 -6.18
C CYS A 88 -18.07 3.55 -7.51
N ASP A 89 -17.69 2.29 -7.69
CA ASP A 89 -17.24 1.77 -8.97
C ASP A 89 -18.41 1.71 -9.96
N LYS A 90 -18.26 2.39 -11.09
CA LYS A 90 -19.24 2.44 -12.18
C LYS A 90 -18.77 1.73 -13.45
N VAL A 91 -17.63 1.05 -13.41
CA VAL A 91 -17.09 0.28 -14.52
C VAL A 91 -18.09 -0.80 -14.93
N ARG A 92 -18.25 -1.00 -16.25
CA ARG A 92 -19.16 -1.97 -16.86
C ARG A 92 -18.36 -3.05 -17.59
N GLY A 93 -19.03 -3.84 -18.44
CA GLY A 93 -18.42 -4.98 -19.13
C GLY A 93 -18.76 -6.33 -18.49
N ASP A 94 -17.90 -7.31 -18.69
CA ASP A 94 -18.09 -8.69 -18.25
C ASP A 94 -18.07 -8.86 -16.71
N GLY A 95 -18.55 -10.00 -16.23
CA GLY A 95 -18.65 -10.34 -14.81
C GLY A 95 -19.89 -9.75 -14.13
N ASP A 96 -20.15 -10.10 -12.87
CA ASP A 96 -21.15 -9.40 -12.06
C ASP A 96 -20.51 -8.25 -11.26
N ASN A 97 -21.31 -7.56 -10.44
CA ASN A 97 -20.81 -6.44 -9.62
C ASN A 97 -19.80 -6.89 -8.55
N HIS A 98 -19.88 -8.13 -8.07
CA HIS A 98 -18.94 -8.67 -7.11
C HIS A 98 -17.57 -8.89 -7.76
N MET A 99 -17.55 -9.49 -8.96
CA MET A 99 -16.34 -9.70 -9.75
C MET A 99 -15.67 -8.37 -10.11
N ARG A 100 -16.45 -7.40 -10.63
CA ARG A 100 -15.94 -6.07 -10.98
C ARG A 100 -15.46 -5.29 -9.76
N GLY A 101 -16.22 -5.30 -8.67
CA GLY A 101 -15.86 -4.56 -7.45
C GLY A 101 -14.48 -4.95 -6.89
N MET A 102 -14.05 -6.21 -7.08
CA MET A 102 -12.69 -6.63 -6.72
C MET A 102 -11.68 -6.38 -7.85
N GLY A 103 -11.99 -6.84 -9.06
CA GLY A 103 -11.02 -6.85 -10.17
C GLY A 103 -10.75 -5.45 -10.76
N CYS A 104 -11.69 -4.53 -10.65
CA CYS A 104 -11.58 -3.15 -11.15
C CYS A 104 -11.08 -2.18 -10.07
N LEU A 105 -10.98 -2.59 -8.81
CA LEU A 105 -10.75 -1.70 -7.67
C LEU A 105 -9.55 -0.76 -7.83
N LEU A 106 -8.42 -1.29 -8.31
CA LEU A 106 -7.17 -0.54 -8.46
C LEU A 106 -6.88 -0.15 -9.90
N THR A 107 -7.63 -0.66 -10.86
CA THR A 107 -7.39 -0.45 -12.30
C THR A 107 -8.37 0.54 -12.90
N GLY A 108 -9.60 0.62 -12.38
CA GLY A 108 -10.65 1.51 -12.89
C GLY A 108 -11.08 1.20 -14.33
N VAL A 109 -10.79 -0.01 -14.83
CA VAL A 109 -11.08 -0.43 -16.21
C VAL A 109 -11.76 -1.79 -16.23
N GLU A 110 -12.42 -2.11 -17.34
CA GLU A 110 -13.18 -3.34 -17.51
C GLU A 110 -12.30 -4.59 -17.35
N LEU A 111 -12.88 -5.68 -16.86
CA LEU A 111 -12.19 -6.97 -16.79
C LEU A 111 -11.90 -7.49 -18.20
N PHE A 112 -10.88 -8.35 -18.34
CA PHE A 112 -10.77 -9.12 -19.56
C PHE A 112 -12.00 -10.01 -19.75
N PRO A 113 -12.38 -10.35 -21.00
CA PRO A 113 -13.24 -11.49 -21.24
C PRO A 113 -12.61 -12.78 -20.70
N GLY A 114 -13.44 -13.73 -20.26
CA GLY A 114 -12.92 -14.97 -19.72
C GLY A 114 -13.98 -16.03 -19.48
N ASN A 115 -13.65 -17.02 -18.66
CA ASN A 115 -14.50 -18.19 -18.39
C ASN A 115 -14.85 -18.34 -16.90
N ILE A 116 -14.55 -17.35 -16.07
CA ILE A 116 -14.85 -17.37 -14.64
C ILE A 116 -16.31 -16.92 -14.46
N GLN A 117 -17.14 -17.80 -13.92
CA GLN A 117 -18.56 -17.55 -13.71
C GLN A 117 -18.81 -16.96 -12.32
N GLY A 118 -19.42 -15.77 -12.28
CA GLY A 118 -19.96 -15.16 -11.05
C GLY A 118 -21.42 -15.56 -10.78
N GLY A 119 -22.12 -14.79 -9.96
CA GLY A 119 -23.54 -14.87 -9.60
C GLY A 119 -24.51 -14.61 -10.77
N SER A 120 -24.34 -15.37 -11.85
CA SER A 120 -25.23 -15.44 -13.02
C SER A 120 -25.19 -14.23 -13.98
N HIS A 121 -24.00 -13.68 -14.23
CA HIS A 121 -23.74 -12.73 -15.33
C HIS A 121 -22.80 -13.36 -16.39
N THR A 122 -22.52 -12.63 -17.48
CA THR A 122 -21.46 -12.98 -18.45
C THR A 122 -20.16 -13.36 -17.72
N PRO A 123 -19.55 -14.51 -18.04
CA PRO A 123 -18.25 -14.88 -17.49
C PRO A 123 -17.20 -13.80 -17.72
N ALA A 124 -16.28 -13.63 -16.79
CA ALA A 124 -15.17 -12.68 -16.91
C ALA A 124 -13.81 -13.35 -16.77
N GLY A 125 -12.78 -12.62 -17.14
CA GLY A 125 -11.38 -12.92 -16.89
C GLY A 125 -10.85 -12.14 -15.70
N TRP A 126 -9.52 -12.04 -15.65
CA TRP A 126 -8.81 -11.32 -14.58
C TRP A 126 -8.85 -9.80 -14.78
N ALA A 127 -8.39 -9.07 -13.76
CA ALA A 127 -8.17 -7.64 -13.83
C ALA A 127 -7.32 -7.28 -15.06
N SER A 128 -7.70 -6.20 -15.75
CA SER A 128 -6.99 -5.68 -16.92
C SER A 128 -6.37 -4.31 -16.62
N GLY A 129 -5.45 -3.88 -17.49
CA GLY A 129 -4.82 -2.57 -17.40
C GLY A 129 -3.74 -2.46 -16.30
N LEU A 130 -3.13 -1.27 -16.25
CA LEU A 130 -2.16 -0.90 -15.23
C LEU A 130 -2.92 -0.46 -13.97
N SER A 131 -2.60 -1.03 -12.82
CA SER A 131 -3.22 -0.62 -11.56
C SER A 131 -2.51 0.61 -10.95
N ILE A 132 -3.23 1.37 -10.12
CA ILE A 132 -2.69 2.58 -9.49
C ILE A 132 -1.49 2.29 -8.59
N ASP A 133 -1.43 1.12 -7.95
CA ASP A 133 -0.27 0.71 -7.16
C ASP A 133 0.95 0.39 -8.04
N GLN A 134 0.74 -0.16 -9.24
CA GLN A 134 1.80 -0.36 -10.22
C GLN A 134 2.31 0.98 -10.77
N GLU A 135 1.41 1.93 -11.05
CA GLU A 135 1.77 3.28 -11.49
C GLU A 135 2.57 4.02 -10.40
N ILE A 136 2.11 3.99 -9.15
CA ILE A 136 2.82 4.57 -8.01
C ILE A 136 4.18 3.89 -7.81
N LYS A 137 4.26 2.57 -7.95
CA LYS A 137 5.54 1.84 -7.92
C LYS A 137 6.45 2.34 -9.03
N ASN A 138 5.99 2.41 -10.28
CA ASN A 138 6.81 2.88 -11.40
C ASN A 138 7.34 4.29 -11.15
N PHE A 139 6.48 5.21 -10.70
CA PHE A 139 6.85 6.58 -10.36
C PHE A 139 7.90 6.64 -9.24
N LEU A 140 7.68 5.96 -8.12
CA LEU A 140 8.60 5.98 -6.96
C LEU A 140 9.94 5.27 -7.24
N GLN A 141 9.96 4.33 -8.18
CA GLN A 141 11.16 3.57 -8.55
C GLN A 141 11.94 4.19 -9.71
N ALA A 142 11.39 5.20 -10.38
CA ALA A 142 12.09 5.96 -11.43
C ALA A 142 13.23 6.82 -10.85
N ASP A 143 13.11 7.28 -9.61
CA ASP A 143 14.18 7.99 -8.92
C ASP A 143 15.19 7.01 -8.30
N PRO A 144 16.47 7.00 -8.74
CA PRO A 144 17.51 6.17 -8.17
C PRO A 144 17.72 6.35 -6.66
N ALA A 145 17.38 7.52 -6.10
CA ALA A 145 17.53 7.81 -4.68
C ALA A 145 16.47 7.11 -3.80
N THR A 146 15.30 6.78 -4.35
CA THR A 146 14.19 6.11 -3.64
C THR A 146 13.93 4.69 -4.12
N ARG A 147 14.65 4.22 -5.15
CA ARG A 147 14.54 2.87 -5.71
C ARG A 147 14.92 1.80 -4.67
N THR A 148 14.10 0.75 -4.54
CA THR A 148 14.14 -0.21 -3.44
C THR A 148 14.51 -1.62 -3.83
#